data_AF-A0A5E4BJT1-F1
#
_entry.id   AF-A0A5E4BJT1-F1
#
_cell.length_a   1.000
_cell.length_b   1.000
_cell.length_c   1.000
_cell.angle_alpha   90.00
_cell.angle_beta   90.00
_cell.angle_gamma   90.00
#
_symmetry.space_group_name_H-M   'P 1'
#
loop_
_entity.id
_entity.type
_entity.pdbx_description
1 polymer ?
#
loop_
_entity_poly.entity_id
_entity_poly.type
_entity_poly.pdbx_seq_one_letter_code
_entity_poly.pdbx_strand_id
1 'polypeptide(L)'
;MARPDAEEGATVAPGHPLAKGYLPVPRDSAAGKVSAEQQNGPRAGSLLLNGVPRDNAAALSGALGGPQILLAPEEETQARLLSTDAGEETPGAEGTPLPQTALSTRRFVVLLIFSLYSLVNAFQWIQYSIISNVFQGFYGVSLLHIDWLSMVYMLAYVPLIFPATWLLDTKGLRLTALLGSGLNCLGAWIKCGSVQQHLFWVTMLGQCLCSVAQVFILGLPSHIASVWFGPKEVSTACATAVLGNQLGTAVGFLLPPVLVPNTQNNTDLLAHNISIMFYGTSGVATLLFILTAIAFKEKPPYPPSQAQAALQDSLPEEYSYKKSIRNLFKNIPFVLLLISYGIMTGAFYSVSTLLNQMILTHYEGEEVNAGRIGLTLVVAGMVGSILCGLWLDYTKTYKQTTLIVYILSFIGMVIFTFTLDLGYIIIVFVTGGILGFFMTGYLPLGFEFAVEITYPESEGTSSGLLNAAAQVFGILFTLAQGKLTTDHGPKAGNIFLCFWMFLGIILTALIKSDLRRHNINIGITNVEIKAVPVDSPVDQKPKTVILSNQPESSI
;
A
#
# COMPACT_ATOMS: atom_id res chain seq x y z
N MET A 1 53.37 -18.26 -41.88
CA MET A 1 54.35 -17.74 -40.89
C MET A 1 53.55 -17.25 -39.69
N ALA A 2 53.84 -17.56 -38.43
CA ALA A 2 54.61 -18.69 -37.87
C ALA A 2 54.19 -18.84 -36.38
N ARG A 3 54.28 -20.05 -35.80
CA ARG A 3 54.35 -20.26 -34.34
C ARG A 3 55.79 -19.99 -33.84
N PRO A 4 56.01 -19.86 -32.52
CA PRO A 4 56.38 -21.00 -31.65
C PRO A 4 55.28 -21.24 -30.57
N ASP A 5 54.99 -22.44 -30.05
CA ASP A 5 55.82 -23.55 -29.52
C ASP A 5 56.44 -23.15 -28.15
N ALA A 6 56.10 -23.71 -26.96
CA ALA A 6 55.73 -25.04 -26.46
C ALA A 6 56.94 -25.87 -25.94
N GLU A 7 56.92 -26.21 -24.64
CA GLU A 7 57.54 -27.38 -23.97
C GLU A 7 57.00 -27.40 -22.52
N GLU A 8 56.23 -28.43 -22.11
CA GLU A 8 56.64 -29.63 -21.34
C GLU A 8 56.73 -29.42 -19.81
N GLY A 9 56.34 -30.35 -18.93
CA GLY A 9 55.75 -31.68 -19.13
C GLY A 9 56.17 -32.66 -18.00
N ALA A 10 55.24 -33.18 -17.18
CA ALA A 10 55.55 -34.20 -16.16
C ALA A 10 54.36 -35.08 -15.76
N THR A 11 54.58 -36.40 -15.64
CA THR A 11 53.57 -37.47 -15.51
C THR A 11 54.14 -38.67 -14.70
N VAL A 12 53.43 -39.74 -14.28
CA VAL A 12 52.02 -40.16 -14.47
C VAL A 12 51.52 -41.08 -13.31
N ALA A 13 50.27 -40.85 -12.83
CA ALA A 13 49.33 -41.90 -12.37
C ALA A 13 49.60 -42.73 -11.06
N PRO A 14 48.77 -43.75 -10.71
CA PRO A 14 47.31 -43.70 -10.40
C PRO A 14 46.89 -44.50 -9.13
N GLY A 15 45.61 -44.40 -8.67
CA GLY A 15 45.07 -45.46 -7.77
C GLY A 15 43.71 -45.29 -7.02
N HIS A 16 42.58 -45.54 -7.69
CA HIS A 16 41.37 -46.25 -7.17
C HIS A 16 40.48 -45.66 -6.02
N PRO A 17 39.27 -46.20 -5.68
CA PRO A 17 38.03 -45.41 -5.84
C PRO A 17 37.07 -45.32 -4.62
N LEU A 18 35.92 -44.65 -4.84
CA LEU A 18 34.76 -44.49 -3.94
C LEU A 18 34.19 -45.79 -3.35
N ALA A 19 33.78 -45.75 -2.08
CA ALA A 19 32.86 -46.73 -1.47
C ALA A 19 31.95 -46.09 -0.39
N LYS A 20 30.81 -46.75 -0.14
CA LYS A 20 29.69 -46.28 0.70
C LYS A 20 29.83 -46.70 2.17
N GLY A 21 29.25 -45.89 3.06
CA GLY A 21 28.32 -46.40 4.08
C GLY A 21 28.86 -46.76 5.49
N TYR A 22 28.08 -46.31 6.49
CA TYR A 22 27.88 -46.88 7.82
C TYR A 22 29.09 -47.37 8.65
N LEU A 23 29.32 -46.69 9.78
CA LEU A 23 29.94 -47.27 10.98
C LEU A 23 28.98 -47.15 12.19
N PRO A 24 29.10 -48.03 13.21
CA PRO A 24 27.93 -48.51 13.93
C PRO A 24 27.80 -48.00 15.38
N VAL A 25 26.59 -48.12 15.91
CA VAL A 25 26.25 -47.98 17.33
C VAL A 25 26.64 -49.25 18.10
N PRO A 26 27.41 -49.16 19.20
CA PRO A 26 27.46 -50.22 20.21
C PRO A 26 26.17 -50.18 21.05
N ARG A 27 25.54 -51.33 21.25
CA ARG A 27 24.27 -51.47 21.98
C ARG A 27 24.45 -52.45 23.13
N ASP A 28 24.44 -51.94 24.36
CA ASP A 28 24.37 -52.71 25.61
C ASP A 28 23.92 -51.78 26.74
N SER A 29 23.20 -52.20 27.78
CA SER A 29 22.09 -53.17 27.87
C SER A 29 21.39 -52.98 29.25
N ALA A 30 20.20 -53.56 29.42
CA ALA A 30 19.50 -53.79 30.71
C ALA A 30 19.03 -52.58 31.58
N ALA A 31 17.76 -52.24 31.42
CA ALA A 31 16.71 -52.26 32.47
C ALA A 31 16.96 -51.77 33.92
N GLY A 32 16.06 -50.90 34.39
CA GLY A 32 15.30 -51.20 35.63
C GLY A 32 15.17 -50.13 36.73
N LYS A 33 13.93 -49.61 36.85
CA LYS A 33 13.23 -49.25 38.11
C LYS A 33 13.74 -48.16 39.09
N VAL A 34 12.88 -47.13 39.23
CA VAL A 34 12.19 -46.70 40.48
C VAL A 34 12.98 -45.99 41.62
N SER A 35 12.30 -44.94 42.13
CA SER A 35 12.42 -44.26 43.44
C SER A 35 13.41 -43.11 43.66
N ALA A 36 12.77 -41.96 43.83
CA ALA A 36 13.11 -40.77 44.60
C ALA A 36 13.90 -40.94 45.91
N GLU A 37 14.58 -39.86 46.31
CA GLU A 37 14.54 -39.37 47.70
C GLU A 37 14.61 -37.81 47.76
N GLN A 38 14.18 -37.22 48.88
CA GLN A 38 14.04 -35.77 49.12
C GLN A 38 15.19 -35.18 49.95
N GLN A 39 15.29 -33.84 50.01
CA GLN A 39 15.57 -32.97 51.18
C GLN A 39 15.70 -31.50 50.68
N ASN A 40 15.31 -30.41 51.36
CA ASN A 40 14.53 -30.20 52.60
C ASN A 40 13.90 -28.77 52.57
N GLY A 41 12.80 -28.52 53.32
CA GLY A 41 12.11 -27.21 53.42
C GLY A 41 12.73 -26.22 54.43
N PRO A 42 11.98 -25.31 55.12
CA PRO A 42 10.51 -25.12 55.23
C PRO A 42 10.07 -23.61 55.00
N ARG A 43 8.82 -23.12 55.13
CA ARG A 43 7.73 -23.33 56.12
C ARG A 43 6.30 -22.98 55.62
N ALA A 44 5.34 -23.80 56.07
CA ALA A 44 4.00 -23.50 56.64
C ALA A 44 2.95 -22.61 55.90
N GLY A 45 1.66 -22.99 55.82
CA GLY A 45 1.03 -24.27 56.24
C GLY A 45 -0.51 -24.32 56.13
N SER A 46 -1.09 -25.52 56.33
CA SER A 46 -2.47 -25.86 56.79
C SER A 46 -3.70 -25.38 55.98
N LEU A 47 -4.80 -26.12 55.75
CA LEU A 47 -5.26 -27.50 56.10
C LEU A 47 -6.38 -27.94 55.10
N LEU A 48 -6.35 -29.21 54.66
CA LEU A 48 -7.40 -30.28 54.64
C LEU A 48 -8.92 -29.90 54.73
N LEU A 49 -9.93 -30.65 54.22
CA LEU A 49 -10.02 -31.90 53.41
C LEU A 49 -11.48 -32.14 52.89
N ASN A 50 -11.61 -32.86 51.76
CA ASN A 50 -12.69 -33.80 51.33
C ASN A 50 -14.22 -33.49 51.38
N GLY A 51 -14.93 -33.94 50.33
CA GLY A 51 -16.31 -34.46 50.44
C GLY A 51 -17.19 -34.38 49.18
N VAL A 52 -17.45 -35.50 48.50
CA VAL A 52 -18.39 -35.70 47.35
C VAL A 52 -19.12 -37.03 47.63
N PRO A 53 -20.48 -37.18 47.53
CA PRO A 53 -21.15 -37.41 46.23
C PRO A 53 -22.65 -37.01 46.05
N ARG A 54 -23.10 -37.16 44.78
CA ARG A 54 -24.46 -37.31 44.19
C ARG A 54 -25.64 -37.57 45.15
N ASP A 55 -26.87 -37.04 44.95
CA ASP A 55 -27.80 -37.36 43.84
C ASP A 55 -29.03 -36.40 43.72
N ASN A 56 -29.79 -36.56 42.62
CA ASN A 56 -31.09 -35.98 42.19
C ASN A 56 -32.03 -35.22 43.17
N ALA A 57 -32.61 -34.09 42.70
CA ALA A 57 -34.06 -33.92 42.40
C ALA A 57 -34.67 -32.50 42.66
N ALA A 58 -35.33 -31.97 41.63
CA ALA A 58 -36.56 -31.14 41.64
C ALA A 58 -36.73 -29.87 42.53
N ALA A 59 -36.82 -28.74 41.80
CA ALA A 59 -37.85 -27.69 41.91
C ALA A 59 -37.78 -26.55 42.96
N LEU A 60 -38.14 -25.36 42.44
CA LEU A 60 -38.69 -24.15 43.09
C LEU A 60 -37.77 -23.17 43.83
N SER A 61 -38.06 -21.88 43.54
CA SER A 61 -37.51 -20.64 44.13
C SER A 61 -36.03 -20.34 43.82
N GLY A 62 -35.62 -19.11 43.46
CA GLY A 62 -36.40 -17.89 43.29
C GLY A 62 -35.59 -16.63 43.66
N ALA A 63 -35.04 -15.96 42.64
CA ALA A 63 -34.47 -14.60 42.66
C ALA A 63 -33.15 -14.33 43.44
N LEU A 64 -32.42 -13.32 42.93
CA LEU A 64 -31.22 -12.65 43.48
C LEU A 64 -29.90 -13.48 43.48
N GLY A 65 -28.79 -13.06 42.88
CA GLY A 65 -28.54 -11.89 42.02
C GLY A 65 -27.04 -11.57 41.92
N GLY A 66 -26.48 -11.51 40.72
CA GLY A 66 -25.06 -11.16 40.49
C GLY A 66 -24.61 -11.41 39.04
N PRO A 67 -24.26 -10.39 38.24
CA PRO A 67 -24.02 -10.56 36.81
C PRO A 67 -22.59 -11.01 36.47
N GLN A 68 -22.47 -12.08 35.69
CA GLN A 68 -21.27 -12.35 34.88
C GLN A 68 -21.41 -11.66 33.52
N ILE A 69 -20.35 -10.97 33.10
CA ILE A 69 -20.28 -10.26 31.82
C ILE A 69 -20.07 -11.27 30.69
N LEU A 70 -20.96 -11.30 29.71
CA LEU A 70 -20.76 -11.99 28.43
C LEU A 70 -21.37 -11.15 27.29
N LEU A 71 -20.75 -11.20 26.11
CA LEU A 71 -20.92 -10.24 25.03
C LEU A 71 -22.19 -10.49 24.17
N ALA A 72 -22.87 -9.38 23.79
CA ALA A 72 -23.71 -9.10 22.60
C ALA A 72 -24.69 -10.19 22.05
N PRO A 73 -25.91 -9.83 21.53
CA PRO A 73 -26.27 -8.52 20.95
C PRO A 73 -27.66 -7.95 21.36
N GLU A 74 -27.76 -6.65 21.69
CA GLU A 74 -29.05 -6.01 22.01
C GLU A 74 -29.61 -5.05 20.94
N GLU A 75 -28.80 -4.56 19.97
CA GLU A 75 -29.28 -3.57 18.98
C GLU A 75 -30.28 -4.13 17.95
N GLU A 76 -30.38 -5.44 17.75
CA GLU A 76 -31.34 -6.03 16.80
C GLU A 76 -32.80 -6.02 17.33
N THR A 77 -32.99 -5.75 18.64
CA THR A 77 -34.32 -5.76 19.26
C THR A 77 -34.98 -4.38 19.34
N GLN A 78 -34.20 -3.29 19.43
CA GLN A 78 -34.76 -1.92 19.51
C GLN A 78 -35.44 -1.47 18.21
N ALA A 79 -35.05 -2.02 17.05
CA ALA A 79 -35.68 -1.71 15.76
C ALA A 79 -37.10 -2.30 15.58
N ARG A 80 -37.56 -3.21 16.46
CA ARG A 80 -38.88 -3.86 16.38
C ARG A 80 -39.95 -3.32 17.33
N LEU A 81 -39.58 -2.44 18.27
CA LEU A 81 -40.47 -2.02 19.37
C LEU A 81 -41.07 -0.61 19.21
N LEU A 82 -40.84 0.07 18.08
CA LEU A 82 -41.29 1.45 17.82
C LEU A 82 -42.36 1.56 16.71
N SER A 83 -43.05 0.47 16.36
CA SER A 83 -44.05 0.47 15.29
C SER A 83 -45.41 -0.12 15.68
N THR A 84 -45.94 0.28 16.85
CA THR A 84 -47.36 0.11 17.18
C THR A 84 -47.86 1.27 18.03
N ASP A 85 -48.37 2.32 17.38
CA ASP A 85 -49.56 3.03 17.87
C ASP A 85 -50.26 3.69 16.69
N ALA A 86 -51.59 3.72 16.73
CA ALA A 86 -52.44 4.11 15.61
C ALA A 86 -53.38 5.26 15.99
N GLY A 87 -53.42 6.29 15.14
CA GLY A 87 -54.48 7.30 15.14
C GLY A 87 -54.02 8.72 15.46
N GLU A 88 -53.72 9.51 14.42
CA GLU A 88 -54.56 10.65 14.01
C GLU A 88 -54.06 11.20 12.66
N GLU A 89 -54.97 11.43 11.72
CA GLU A 89 -54.61 11.91 10.38
C GLU A 89 -54.34 13.42 10.36
N THR A 90 -53.15 13.82 9.89
CA THR A 90 -52.90 15.18 9.39
C THR A 90 -52.29 15.11 7.99
N PRO A 91 -52.90 15.67 6.94
CA PRO A 91 -52.41 15.53 5.58
C PRO A 91 -51.30 16.56 5.29
N GLY A 92 -50.04 16.14 5.36
CA GLY A 92 -48.91 16.99 4.98
C GLY A 92 -47.55 16.27 5.07
N ALA A 93 -46.75 16.40 4.01
CA ALA A 93 -45.43 15.80 3.82
C ALA A 93 -45.40 14.26 3.71
N GLU A 94 -45.47 13.76 2.46
CA GLU A 94 -44.89 12.47 2.11
C GLU A 94 -43.37 12.52 2.37
N GLY A 95 -42.94 12.01 3.53
CA GLY A 95 -41.53 11.80 3.80
C GLY A 95 -40.97 10.76 2.84
N THR A 96 -40.03 11.16 1.98
CA THR A 96 -39.32 10.23 1.09
C THR A 96 -38.69 9.12 1.93
N PRO A 97 -38.96 7.83 1.67
CA PRO A 97 -38.51 6.76 2.54
C PRO A 97 -36.98 6.73 2.58
N LEU A 98 -36.42 6.90 3.78
CA LEU A 98 -34.96 6.92 3.99
C LEU A 98 -34.33 5.65 3.40
N PRO A 99 -33.33 5.76 2.49
CA PRO A 99 -32.73 4.60 1.84
C PRO A 99 -32.20 3.58 2.84
N GLN A 100 -32.67 2.33 2.75
CA GLN A 100 -32.25 1.24 3.64
C GLN A 100 -30.77 0.94 3.43
N THR A 101 -29.95 1.23 4.43
CA THR A 101 -28.51 0.95 4.43
C THR A 101 -28.24 -0.44 5.02
N ALA A 102 -27.67 -1.36 4.23
CA ALA A 102 -27.32 -2.71 4.70
C ALA A 102 -25.91 -3.09 4.23
N LEU A 103 -25.03 -3.46 5.19
CA LEU A 103 -23.63 -3.78 4.93
C LEU A 103 -23.47 -5.26 4.54
N SER A 104 -23.18 -5.52 3.26
CA SER A 104 -23.03 -6.89 2.74
C SER A 104 -21.66 -7.49 3.04
N THR A 105 -21.60 -8.73 3.56
CA THR A 105 -20.36 -9.51 3.78
C THR A 105 -19.47 -9.62 2.53
N ARG A 106 -20.05 -9.48 1.32
CA ARG A 106 -19.33 -9.44 0.04
C ARG A 106 -18.26 -8.34 -0.03
N ARG A 107 -18.40 -7.25 0.75
CA ARG A 107 -17.42 -6.15 0.82
C ARG A 107 -16.01 -6.63 1.18
N PHE A 108 -15.88 -7.56 2.12
CA PHE A 108 -14.59 -8.12 2.52
C PHE A 108 -14.00 -9.03 1.45
N VAL A 109 -14.83 -9.73 0.67
CA VAL A 109 -14.38 -10.54 -0.48
C VAL A 109 -13.84 -9.64 -1.60
N VAL A 110 -14.53 -8.54 -1.90
CA VAL A 110 -14.08 -7.53 -2.87
C VAL A 110 -12.75 -6.89 -2.43
N LEU A 111 -12.64 -6.49 -1.16
CA LEU A 111 -11.43 -5.93 -0.57
C LEU A 111 -10.24 -6.92 -0.56
N LEU A 112 -10.49 -8.19 -0.21
CA LEU A 112 -9.46 -9.23 -0.21
C LEU A 112 -8.94 -9.51 -1.62
N ILE A 113 -9.84 -9.69 -2.59
CA ILE A 113 -9.46 -9.90 -3.99
C ILE A 113 -8.67 -8.70 -4.52
N PHE A 114 -9.12 -7.48 -4.22
CA PHE A 114 -8.38 -6.26 -4.55
C PHE A 114 -6.95 -6.28 -3.99
N SER A 115 -6.83 -6.51 -2.69
CA SER A 115 -5.53 -6.53 -2.00
C SER A 115 -4.59 -7.57 -2.60
N LEU A 116 -5.12 -8.75 -2.98
CA LEU A 116 -4.33 -9.83 -3.59
C LEU A 116 -3.88 -9.53 -5.03
N TYR A 117 -4.69 -8.90 -5.89
CA TYR A 117 -4.22 -8.56 -7.25
C TYR A 117 -3.36 -7.30 -7.29
N SER A 118 -3.56 -6.38 -6.34
CA SER A 118 -2.64 -5.26 -6.05
C SER A 118 -1.27 -5.78 -5.57
N LEU A 119 -1.25 -6.77 -4.67
CA LEU A 119 -0.04 -7.49 -4.24
C LEU A 119 0.72 -8.06 -5.44
N VAL A 120 0.05 -8.77 -6.35
CA VAL A 120 0.71 -9.35 -7.54
C VAL A 120 1.26 -8.28 -8.49
N ASN A 121 0.60 -7.12 -8.62
CA ASN A 121 1.13 -6.02 -9.42
C ASN A 121 2.38 -5.37 -8.79
N ALA A 122 2.38 -5.16 -7.47
CA ALA A 122 3.54 -4.65 -6.75
C ALA A 122 4.73 -5.63 -6.71
N PHE A 123 4.45 -6.93 -6.64
CA PHE A 123 5.46 -7.98 -6.84
C PHE A 123 6.12 -7.84 -8.22
N GLN A 124 5.32 -7.74 -9.28
CA GLN A 124 5.79 -7.62 -10.66
C GLN A 124 6.53 -6.32 -10.98
N TRP A 125 6.36 -5.27 -10.17
CA TRP A 125 7.14 -4.05 -10.24
C TRP A 125 8.60 -4.28 -9.79
N ILE A 126 8.80 -4.81 -8.58
CA ILE A 126 10.13 -4.97 -7.97
C ILE A 126 10.89 -6.23 -8.42
N GLN A 127 10.22 -7.25 -8.96
CA GLN A 127 10.82 -8.57 -9.24
C GLN A 127 12.12 -8.55 -10.07
N TYR A 128 12.30 -7.55 -10.93
CA TYR A 128 13.53 -7.38 -11.73
C TYR A 128 14.61 -6.59 -10.98
N SER A 129 14.21 -5.54 -10.26
CA SER A 129 15.12 -4.63 -9.57
C SER A 129 15.88 -5.27 -8.41
N ILE A 130 15.25 -6.17 -7.64
CA ILE A 130 15.94 -6.80 -6.50
C ILE A 130 17.01 -7.83 -6.91
N ILE A 131 16.98 -8.30 -8.16
CA ILE A 131 17.98 -9.18 -8.77
C ILE A 131 18.51 -8.56 -10.06
N SER A 132 18.77 -7.25 -10.03
CA SER A 132 19.14 -6.48 -11.22
C SER A 132 20.41 -7.00 -11.88
N ASN A 133 21.41 -7.41 -11.09
CA ASN A 133 22.65 -8.03 -11.55
C ASN A 133 22.41 -9.38 -12.27
N VAL A 134 21.44 -10.17 -11.82
CA VAL A 134 21.10 -11.46 -12.44
C VAL A 134 20.46 -11.24 -13.82
N PHE A 135 19.51 -10.31 -13.93
CA PHE A 135 18.90 -9.98 -15.21
C PHE A 135 19.83 -9.21 -16.16
N GLN A 136 20.76 -8.41 -15.63
CA GLN A 136 21.85 -7.80 -16.38
C GLN A 136 22.70 -8.89 -17.06
N GLY A 137 23.14 -9.90 -16.30
CA GLY A 137 23.90 -11.04 -16.82
C GLY A 137 23.11 -11.93 -17.78
N PHE A 138 21.81 -12.17 -17.49
CA PHE A 138 20.97 -13.03 -18.34
C PHE A 138 20.69 -12.42 -19.72
N TYR A 139 20.30 -11.14 -19.78
CA TYR A 139 19.96 -10.45 -21.03
C TYR A 139 21.15 -9.75 -21.71
N GLY A 140 22.29 -9.60 -21.03
CA GLY A 140 23.47 -8.90 -21.58
C GLY A 140 23.27 -7.40 -21.80
N VAL A 141 22.31 -6.78 -21.09
CA VAL A 141 21.99 -5.34 -21.17
C VAL A 141 22.63 -4.56 -20.02
N SER A 142 22.71 -3.23 -20.11
CA SER A 142 23.20 -2.41 -18.97
C SER A 142 22.17 -2.30 -17.84
N LEU A 143 22.63 -2.04 -16.61
CA LEU A 143 21.76 -1.83 -15.43
C LEU A 143 20.65 -0.82 -15.70
N LEU A 144 20.95 0.28 -16.39
CA LEU A 144 19.95 1.29 -16.78
C LEU A 144 18.75 0.71 -17.55
N HIS A 145 18.95 -0.31 -18.40
CA HIS A 145 17.85 -0.99 -19.09
C HIS A 145 16.99 -1.83 -18.12
N ILE A 146 17.60 -2.43 -17.11
CA ILE A 146 16.88 -3.15 -16.04
C ILE A 146 16.11 -2.16 -15.15
N ASP A 147 16.72 -1.01 -14.82
CA ASP A 147 16.06 0.04 -14.04
C ASP A 147 14.85 0.63 -14.77
N TRP A 148 14.89 0.68 -16.12
CA TRP A 148 13.71 1.04 -16.94
C TRP A 148 12.52 0.09 -16.76
N LEU A 149 12.71 -1.17 -16.35
CA LEU A 149 11.60 -2.07 -16.00
C LEU A 149 10.88 -1.62 -14.71
N SER A 150 11.53 -0.88 -13.81
CA SER A 150 10.87 -0.20 -12.69
C SER A 150 10.31 1.15 -13.13
N MET A 151 11.10 1.97 -13.83
CA MET A 151 10.68 3.33 -14.21
C MET A 151 9.48 3.36 -15.17
N VAL A 152 9.21 2.29 -15.94
CA VAL A 152 8.03 2.21 -16.80
C VAL A 152 6.70 2.14 -16.03
N TYR A 153 6.71 1.68 -14.76
CA TYR A 153 5.57 1.77 -13.84
C TYR A 153 5.23 3.23 -13.55
N MET A 154 6.27 3.97 -13.14
CA MET A 154 6.18 5.40 -12.85
C MET A 154 5.77 6.21 -14.09
N LEU A 155 6.38 5.92 -15.24
CA LEU A 155 6.14 6.64 -16.50
C LEU A 155 4.72 6.41 -17.04
N ALA A 156 4.16 5.20 -16.92
CA ALA A 156 2.80 4.92 -17.38
C ALA A 156 1.75 5.63 -16.51
N TYR A 157 1.99 5.75 -15.20
CA TYR A 157 1.05 6.34 -14.25
C TYR A 157 0.78 7.82 -14.51
N VAL A 158 1.84 8.63 -14.71
CA VAL A 158 1.73 10.11 -14.84
C VAL A 158 0.76 10.57 -15.94
N PRO A 159 0.79 10.07 -17.18
CA PRO A 159 -0.17 10.46 -18.21
C PRO A 159 -1.51 9.73 -18.10
N LEU A 160 -1.54 8.48 -17.62
CA LEU A 160 -2.74 7.65 -17.64
C LEU A 160 -3.63 7.82 -16.41
N ILE A 161 -3.17 8.45 -15.32
CA ILE A 161 -4.01 8.68 -14.14
C ILE A 161 -5.26 9.50 -14.49
N PHE A 162 -5.16 10.51 -15.35
CA PHE A 162 -6.30 11.34 -15.77
C PHE A 162 -7.39 10.53 -16.49
N PRO A 163 -7.11 9.76 -17.58
CA PRO A 163 -8.11 8.91 -18.19
C PRO A 163 -8.54 7.73 -17.29
N ALA A 164 -7.69 7.22 -16.41
CA ALA A 164 -8.06 6.15 -15.48
C ALA A 164 -9.06 6.63 -14.41
N THR A 165 -8.85 7.80 -13.80
CA THR A 165 -9.82 8.39 -12.88
C THR A 165 -11.13 8.74 -13.59
N TRP A 166 -11.07 9.35 -14.78
CA TRP A 166 -12.27 9.62 -15.59
C TRP A 166 -13.04 8.33 -15.92
N LEU A 167 -12.35 7.23 -16.23
CA LEU A 167 -12.98 5.94 -16.50
C LEU A 167 -13.61 5.34 -15.24
N LEU A 168 -12.95 5.45 -14.08
CA LEU A 168 -13.47 5.01 -12.79
C LEU A 168 -14.74 5.76 -12.40
N ASP A 169 -14.76 7.08 -12.59
CA ASP A 169 -15.89 7.94 -12.28
C ASP A 169 -17.08 7.74 -13.26
N THR A 170 -16.81 7.51 -14.56
CA THR A 170 -17.87 7.42 -15.59
C THR A 170 -18.34 6.00 -15.95
N LYS A 171 -17.50 4.98 -15.79
CA LYS A 171 -17.80 3.56 -16.12
C LYS A 171 -17.75 2.64 -14.90
N GLY A 172 -17.50 3.20 -13.72
CA GLY A 172 -17.66 2.52 -12.45
C GLY A 172 -16.55 1.53 -12.08
N LEU A 173 -16.70 1.01 -10.86
CA LEU A 173 -15.69 0.22 -10.17
C LEU A 173 -15.34 -1.10 -10.88
N ARG A 174 -16.35 -1.77 -11.45
CA ARG A 174 -16.19 -3.11 -12.03
C ARG A 174 -15.30 -3.11 -13.27
N LEU A 175 -15.49 -2.15 -14.18
CA LEU A 175 -14.69 -2.06 -15.41
C LEU A 175 -13.22 -1.76 -15.06
N THR A 176 -12.99 -0.82 -14.15
CA THR A 176 -11.65 -0.43 -13.69
C THR A 176 -10.91 -1.61 -13.06
N ALA A 177 -11.56 -2.37 -12.17
CA ALA A 177 -10.97 -3.55 -11.57
C ALA A 177 -10.69 -4.68 -12.57
N LEU A 178 -11.56 -4.88 -13.57
CA LEU A 178 -11.35 -5.83 -14.67
C LEU A 178 -10.17 -5.44 -15.57
N LEU A 179 -10.01 -4.16 -15.88
CA LEU A 179 -8.88 -3.66 -16.67
C LEU A 179 -7.56 -3.79 -15.90
N GLY A 180 -7.53 -3.38 -14.62
CA GLY A 180 -6.36 -3.54 -13.76
C GLY A 180 -5.93 -5.00 -13.61
N SER A 181 -6.83 -5.89 -13.20
CA SER A 181 -6.50 -7.31 -13.05
C SER A 181 -6.21 -8.02 -14.39
N GLY A 182 -6.92 -7.66 -15.46
CA GLY A 182 -6.76 -8.26 -16.80
C GLY A 182 -5.45 -7.87 -17.48
N LEU A 183 -5.07 -6.59 -17.45
CA LEU A 183 -3.79 -6.12 -18.01
C LEU A 183 -2.59 -6.67 -17.21
N ASN A 184 -2.71 -6.76 -15.88
CA ASN A 184 -1.68 -7.36 -15.02
C ASN A 184 -1.49 -8.87 -15.29
N CYS A 185 -2.59 -9.57 -15.61
CA CYS A 185 -2.57 -10.97 -16.04
C CYS A 185 -1.94 -11.13 -17.43
N LEU A 186 -2.35 -10.30 -18.40
CA LEU A 186 -1.81 -10.33 -19.76
C LEU A 186 -0.31 -10.03 -19.79
N GLY A 187 0.16 -9.01 -19.05
CA GLY A 187 1.58 -8.68 -18.94
C GLY A 187 2.40 -9.79 -18.27
N ALA A 188 1.83 -10.51 -17.29
CA ALA A 188 2.45 -11.69 -16.70
C ALA A 188 2.65 -12.80 -17.75
N TRP A 189 1.61 -13.12 -18.54
CA TRP A 189 1.70 -14.13 -19.60
C TRP A 189 2.69 -13.76 -20.71
N ILE A 190 2.80 -12.48 -21.08
CA ILE A 190 3.82 -12.02 -22.04
C ILE A 190 5.23 -12.27 -21.49
N LYS A 191 5.48 -12.04 -20.19
CA LYS A 191 6.78 -12.33 -19.56
C LYS A 191 7.15 -13.81 -19.63
N CYS A 192 6.20 -14.74 -19.57
CA CYS A 192 6.49 -16.18 -19.79
C CYS A 192 7.13 -16.46 -21.16
N GLY A 193 6.91 -15.61 -22.17
CA GLY A 193 7.58 -15.69 -23.48
C GLY A 193 9.00 -15.11 -23.52
N SER A 194 9.47 -14.45 -22.47
CA SER A 194 10.74 -13.68 -22.46
C SER A 194 11.95 -14.43 -21.89
N VAL A 195 11.83 -15.75 -21.69
CA VAL A 195 12.83 -16.62 -21.04
C VAL A 195 13.98 -17.02 -21.99
N GLN A 196 14.44 -16.07 -22.83
CA GLN A 196 15.60 -16.23 -23.69
C GLN A 196 16.40 -14.91 -23.72
N GLN A 197 17.72 -15.02 -23.80
CA GLN A 197 18.64 -13.88 -23.60
C GLN A 197 18.42 -12.70 -24.56
N HIS A 198 17.90 -12.94 -25.77
CA HIS A 198 17.63 -11.89 -26.76
C HIS A 198 16.21 -11.29 -26.68
N LEU A 199 15.35 -11.80 -25.79
CA LEU A 199 13.93 -11.43 -25.68
C LEU A 199 13.67 -10.37 -24.59
N PHE A 200 14.66 -9.55 -24.22
CA PHE A 200 14.50 -8.43 -23.29
C PHE A 200 13.33 -7.49 -23.69
N TRP A 201 13.10 -7.28 -24.99
CA TRP A 201 11.98 -6.46 -25.46
C TRP A 201 10.60 -7.06 -25.08
N VAL A 202 10.49 -8.39 -25.00
CA VAL A 202 9.26 -9.08 -24.56
C VAL A 202 9.02 -8.84 -23.08
N THR A 203 10.10 -8.87 -22.27
CA THR A 203 10.06 -8.47 -20.85
C THR A 203 9.57 -7.04 -20.70
N MET A 204 10.12 -6.11 -21.49
CA MET A 204 9.71 -4.71 -21.49
C MET A 204 8.22 -4.56 -21.90
N LEU A 205 7.75 -5.25 -22.94
CA LEU A 205 6.34 -5.23 -23.33
C LEU A 205 5.41 -5.75 -22.22
N GLY A 206 5.75 -6.88 -21.60
CA GLY A 206 4.98 -7.41 -20.47
C GLY A 206 4.98 -6.45 -19.27
N GLN A 207 6.11 -5.81 -18.99
CA GLN A 207 6.26 -4.81 -17.94
C GLN A 207 5.46 -3.53 -18.23
N CYS A 208 5.38 -3.09 -19.50
CA CYS A 208 4.51 -2.00 -19.95
C CYS A 208 3.01 -2.31 -19.73
N LEU A 209 2.56 -3.55 -19.92
CA LEU A 209 1.15 -3.88 -19.65
C LEU A 209 0.84 -3.88 -18.15
N CYS A 210 1.77 -4.37 -17.32
CA CYS A 210 1.62 -4.34 -15.88
C CYS A 210 1.77 -2.92 -15.28
N SER A 211 2.50 -2.01 -15.94
CA SER A 211 2.53 -0.60 -15.55
C SER A 211 1.21 0.11 -15.87
N VAL A 212 0.64 -0.11 -17.06
CA VAL A 212 -0.70 0.39 -17.40
C VAL A 212 -1.76 -0.18 -16.43
N ALA A 213 -1.63 -1.44 -16.02
CA ALA A 213 -2.48 -2.05 -15.00
C ALA A 213 -2.40 -1.34 -13.64
N GLN A 214 -1.20 -0.95 -13.20
CA GLN A 214 -0.96 -0.26 -11.92
C GLN A 214 -1.80 1.03 -11.78
N VAL A 215 -2.01 1.75 -12.88
CA VAL A 215 -2.76 3.00 -12.91
C VAL A 215 -4.22 2.79 -12.49
N PHE A 216 -4.82 1.70 -12.95
CA PHE A 216 -6.15 1.27 -12.53
C PHE A 216 -6.18 0.62 -11.15
N ILE A 217 -5.02 0.35 -10.53
CA ILE A 217 -4.90 -0.28 -9.20
C ILE A 217 -4.78 0.76 -8.10
N LEU A 218 -3.80 1.67 -8.17
CA LEU A 218 -3.47 2.55 -7.04
C LEU A 218 -4.56 3.60 -6.73
N GLY A 219 -5.44 3.91 -7.69
CA GLY A 219 -6.60 4.80 -7.47
C GLY A 219 -7.83 4.12 -6.84
N LEU A 220 -7.87 2.79 -6.77
CA LEU A 220 -9.04 2.04 -6.29
C LEU A 220 -9.23 1.95 -4.76
N PRO A 221 -8.21 2.00 -3.87
CA PRO A 221 -8.40 1.82 -2.42
C PRO A 221 -9.49 2.72 -1.81
N SER A 222 -9.43 4.03 -2.06
CA SER A 222 -10.40 5.01 -1.53
C SER A 222 -11.80 4.86 -2.15
N HIS A 223 -11.89 4.53 -3.45
CA HIS A 223 -13.17 4.26 -4.11
C HIS A 223 -13.82 2.96 -3.62
N ILE A 224 -13.05 1.88 -3.40
CA ILE A 224 -13.57 0.63 -2.81
C ILE A 224 -14.01 0.88 -1.37
N ALA A 225 -13.17 1.54 -0.58
CA ALA A 225 -13.44 1.85 0.82
C ALA A 225 -14.72 2.67 0.98
N SER A 226 -14.85 3.76 0.23
CA SER A 226 -16.07 4.57 0.25
C SER A 226 -17.29 3.79 -0.25
N VAL A 227 -17.26 3.14 -1.42
CA VAL A 227 -18.44 2.52 -2.06
C VAL A 227 -18.95 1.25 -1.35
N TRP A 228 -18.10 0.54 -0.60
CA TRP A 228 -18.46 -0.75 0.03
C TRP A 228 -18.45 -0.77 1.57
N PHE A 229 -17.93 0.26 2.24
CA PHE A 229 -17.81 0.29 3.71
C PHE A 229 -18.49 1.51 4.32
N GLY A 230 -18.97 1.36 5.55
CA GLY A 230 -19.63 2.46 6.27
C GLY A 230 -18.61 3.48 6.80
N PRO A 231 -19.02 4.71 7.16
CA PRO A 231 -18.10 5.81 7.49
C PRO A 231 -17.07 5.51 8.59
N LYS A 232 -17.40 4.61 9.53
CA LYS A 232 -16.51 4.16 10.61
C LYS A 232 -15.43 3.16 10.16
N GLU A 233 -15.56 2.58 8.97
CA GLU A 233 -14.70 1.51 8.45
C GLU A 233 -13.92 1.92 7.19
N VAL A 234 -14.22 3.08 6.58
CA VAL A 234 -13.59 3.54 5.32
C VAL A 234 -12.07 3.64 5.45
N SER A 235 -11.53 4.32 6.47
CA SER A 235 -10.07 4.48 6.61
C SER A 235 -9.38 3.11 6.80
N THR A 236 -9.93 2.23 7.64
CA THR A 236 -9.43 0.85 7.82
C THR A 236 -9.47 0.02 6.53
N ALA A 237 -10.54 0.12 5.74
CA ALA A 237 -10.65 -0.58 4.45
C ALA A 237 -9.65 -0.03 3.41
N CYS A 238 -9.48 1.29 3.34
CA CYS A 238 -8.50 1.95 2.47
C CYS A 238 -7.07 1.55 2.86
N ALA A 239 -6.74 1.63 4.16
CA ALA A 239 -5.45 1.21 4.68
C ALA A 239 -5.16 -0.29 4.39
N THR A 240 -6.14 -1.17 4.56
CA THR A 240 -6.00 -2.61 4.22
C THR A 240 -5.72 -2.82 2.73
N ALA A 241 -6.41 -2.08 1.86
CA ALA A 241 -6.19 -2.12 0.41
C ALA A 241 -4.79 -1.62 0.01
N VAL A 242 -4.29 -0.55 0.63
CA VAL A 242 -2.92 -0.03 0.42
C VAL A 242 -1.86 -1.00 0.97
N LEU A 243 -2.07 -1.56 2.16
CA LEU A 243 -1.18 -2.56 2.76
C LEU A 243 -1.05 -3.83 1.90
N GLY A 244 -2.07 -4.20 1.12
CA GLY A 244 -1.96 -5.25 0.12
C GLY A 244 -0.89 -4.98 -0.95
N ASN A 245 -0.75 -3.74 -1.39
CA ASN A 245 0.31 -3.33 -2.33
C ASN A 245 1.69 -3.44 -1.66
N GLN A 246 1.85 -2.91 -0.44
CA GLN A 246 3.09 -3.00 0.33
C GLN A 246 3.51 -4.46 0.59
N LEU A 247 2.55 -5.34 0.90
CA LEU A 247 2.82 -6.78 1.06
C LEU A 247 3.35 -7.39 -0.25
N GLY A 248 2.87 -6.93 -1.41
CA GLY A 248 3.39 -7.34 -2.72
C GLY A 248 4.83 -6.90 -2.96
N THR A 249 5.17 -5.68 -2.56
CA THR A 249 6.56 -5.17 -2.57
C THR A 249 7.45 -6.01 -1.64
N ALA A 250 6.99 -6.34 -0.42
CA ALA A 250 7.72 -7.19 0.53
C ALA A 250 7.97 -8.62 -0.02
N VAL A 251 6.95 -9.26 -0.60
CA VAL A 251 7.09 -10.55 -1.29
C VAL A 251 8.01 -10.42 -2.52
N GLY A 252 7.95 -9.30 -3.22
CA GLY A 252 8.81 -8.95 -4.35
C GLY A 252 10.27 -8.74 -3.98
N PHE A 253 10.58 -8.36 -2.74
CA PHE A 253 11.95 -8.34 -2.24
C PHE A 253 12.46 -9.73 -1.82
N LEU A 254 11.58 -10.61 -1.31
CA LEU A 254 11.98 -11.92 -0.77
C LEU A 254 12.06 -13.03 -1.80
N LEU A 255 11.04 -13.20 -2.65
CA LEU A 255 10.93 -14.39 -3.52
C LEU A 255 11.94 -14.40 -4.69
N PRO A 256 12.17 -13.32 -5.46
CA PRO A 256 13.02 -13.40 -6.64
C PRO A 256 14.48 -13.81 -6.34
N PRO A 257 15.17 -13.29 -5.30
CA PRO A 257 16.51 -13.77 -4.93
C PRO A 257 16.57 -15.24 -4.50
N VAL A 258 15.46 -15.79 -3.98
CA VAL A 258 15.37 -17.18 -3.51
C VAL A 258 15.00 -18.14 -4.65
N LEU A 259 14.10 -17.71 -5.55
CA LEU A 259 13.66 -18.50 -6.70
C LEU A 259 14.66 -18.45 -7.86
N VAL A 260 15.37 -17.34 -8.02
CA VAL A 260 16.32 -17.08 -9.11
C VAL A 260 17.71 -16.73 -8.53
N PRO A 261 18.37 -17.69 -7.86
CA PRO A 261 19.73 -17.49 -7.37
C PRO A 261 20.71 -17.27 -8.53
N ASN A 262 21.76 -16.48 -8.28
CA ASN A 262 22.78 -16.17 -9.26
C ASN A 262 23.70 -17.37 -9.56
N THR A 263 23.30 -18.20 -10.52
CA THR A 263 24.06 -19.40 -10.92
C THR A 263 25.05 -19.08 -12.03
N GLN A 264 26.26 -18.69 -11.63
CA GLN A 264 27.38 -18.46 -12.53
C GLN A 264 27.58 -19.65 -13.49
N ASN A 265 27.76 -19.36 -14.77
CA ASN A 265 28.01 -20.31 -15.87
C ASN A 265 26.90 -21.35 -16.18
N ASN A 266 25.68 -21.23 -15.65
CA ASN A 266 24.57 -22.11 -16.04
C ASN A 266 23.32 -21.32 -16.48
N THR A 267 23.31 -20.92 -17.75
CA THR A 267 22.21 -20.17 -18.39
C THR A 267 20.91 -20.93 -18.44
N ASP A 268 20.95 -22.25 -18.62
CA ASP A 268 19.76 -23.08 -18.80
C ASP A 268 19.01 -23.27 -17.47
N LEU A 269 19.75 -23.47 -16.38
CA LEU A 269 19.20 -23.51 -15.03
C LEU A 269 18.68 -22.13 -14.60
N LEU A 270 19.38 -21.05 -14.95
CA LEU A 270 18.91 -19.69 -14.70
C LEU A 270 17.60 -19.40 -15.47
N ALA A 271 17.53 -19.78 -16.75
CA ALA A 271 16.31 -19.70 -17.56
C ALA A 271 15.16 -20.53 -16.93
N HIS A 272 15.44 -21.74 -16.46
CA HIS A 272 14.45 -22.59 -15.79
C HIS A 272 13.89 -21.93 -14.51
N ASN A 273 14.75 -21.33 -13.68
CA ASN A 273 14.35 -20.62 -12.47
C ASN A 273 13.49 -19.38 -12.77
N ILE A 274 13.89 -18.58 -13.76
CA ILE A 274 13.11 -17.43 -14.26
C ILE A 274 11.74 -17.90 -14.77
N SER A 275 11.71 -19.02 -15.50
CA SER A 275 10.49 -19.64 -16.02
C SER A 275 9.51 -20.02 -14.91
N ILE A 276 9.99 -20.70 -13.84
CA ILE A 276 9.17 -21.04 -12.67
C ILE A 276 8.54 -19.79 -12.04
N MET A 277 9.33 -18.73 -11.85
CA MET A 277 8.84 -17.47 -11.27
C MET A 277 7.76 -16.83 -12.15
N PHE A 278 7.95 -16.78 -13.47
CA PHE A 278 6.97 -16.19 -14.40
C PHE A 278 5.70 -17.04 -14.52
N TYR A 279 5.79 -18.36 -14.69
CA TYR A 279 4.60 -19.23 -14.74
C TYR A 279 3.82 -19.24 -13.43
N GLY A 280 4.50 -19.23 -12.27
CA GLY A 280 3.85 -19.09 -10.97
C GLY A 280 3.09 -17.76 -10.85
N THR A 281 3.73 -16.65 -11.23
CA THR A 281 3.12 -15.31 -11.22
C THR A 281 1.91 -15.24 -12.15
N SER A 282 2.01 -15.77 -13.37
CA SER A 282 0.92 -15.82 -14.36
C SER A 282 -0.24 -16.70 -13.91
N GLY A 283 0.03 -17.83 -13.25
CA GLY A 283 -1.00 -18.70 -12.66
C GLY A 283 -1.81 -17.98 -11.58
N VAL A 284 -1.13 -17.31 -10.63
CA VAL A 284 -1.79 -16.52 -9.58
C VAL A 284 -2.55 -15.33 -10.17
N ALA A 285 -1.97 -14.60 -11.13
CA ALA A 285 -2.63 -13.48 -11.80
C ALA A 285 -3.88 -13.91 -12.56
N THR A 286 -3.86 -15.09 -13.22
CA THR A 286 -5.00 -15.67 -13.93
C THR A 286 -6.14 -16.03 -12.97
N LEU A 287 -5.82 -16.69 -11.85
CA LEU A 287 -6.78 -17.01 -10.80
C LEU A 287 -7.45 -15.73 -10.26
N LEU A 288 -6.65 -14.70 -9.96
CA LEU A 288 -7.17 -13.44 -9.43
C LEU A 288 -7.99 -12.64 -10.46
N PHE A 289 -7.66 -12.72 -11.75
CA PHE A 289 -8.49 -12.14 -12.82
C PHE A 289 -9.86 -12.83 -12.90
N ILE A 290 -9.89 -14.17 -12.88
CA ILE A 290 -11.14 -14.95 -12.87
C ILE A 290 -11.98 -14.63 -11.62
N LEU A 291 -11.35 -14.60 -10.45
CA LEU A 291 -12.02 -14.21 -9.20
C LEU A 291 -12.54 -12.77 -9.25
N THR A 292 -11.79 -11.84 -9.84
CA THR A 292 -12.25 -10.46 -10.03
C THR A 292 -13.50 -10.41 -10.93
N ALA A 293 -13.50 -11.12 -12.06
CA ALA A 293 -14.63 -11.14 -12.99
C ALA A 293 -15.95 -11.67 -12.37
N ILE A 294 -15.84 -12.66 -11.48
CA ILE A 294 -16.98 -13.28 -10.77
C ILE A 294 -17.41 -12.47 -9.53
N ALA A 295 -16.44 -11.97 -8.75
CA ALA A 295 -16.69 -11.38 -7.44
C ALA A 295 -16.97 -9.87 -7.48
N PHE A 296 -16.31 -9.09 -8.34
CA PHE A 296 -16.57 -7.66 -8.44
C PHE A 296 -17.94 -7.40 -9.06
N LYS A 297 -18.84 -6.83 -8.24
CA LYS A 297 -20.03 -6.11 -8.71
C LYS A 297 -19.74 -4.61 -8.69
N GLU A 298 -20.51 -3.86 -9.45
CA GLU A 298 -20.26 -2.43 -9.66
C GLU A 298 -20.57 -1.58 -8.43
N LYS A 299 -21.67 -1.90 -7.74
CA LYS A 299 -22.07 -1.34 -6.44
C LYS A 299 -22.66 -2.47 -5.57
N PRO A 300 -22.65 -2.35 -4.22
CA PRO A 300 -23.49 -3.19 -3.38
C PRO A 300 -24.98 -2.95 -3.67
N PRO A 301 -25.89 -3.91 -3.37
CA PRO A 301 -27.32 -3.77 -3.64
C PRO A 301 -28.01 -2.71 -2.76
N TYR A 302 -27.37 -2.27 -1.67
CA TYR A 302 -27.81 -1.19 -0.79
C TYR A 302 -26.62 -0.26 -0.53
N PRO A 303 -26.81 1.08 -0.49
CA PRO A 303 -25.73 2.02 -0.20
C PRO A 303 -25.23 1.85 1.26
N PRO A 304 -23.91 1.91 1.52
CA PRO A 304 -23.36 1.74 2.87
C PRO A 304 -23.49 2.98 3.76
N SER A 305 -23.96 4.13 3.24
CA SER A 305 -24.20 5.34 4.03
C SER A 305 -25.25 6.26 3.39
N GLN A 306 -25.93 7.06 4.22
CA GLN A 306 -26.87 8.08 3.75
C GLN A 306 -26.17 9.17 2.92
N ALA A 307 -24.91 9.50 3.20
CA ALA A 307 -24.13 10.44 2.38
C ALA A 307 -23.97 9.97 0.92
N GLN A 308 -23.84 8.65 0.70
CA GLN A 308 -23.79 8.07 -0.64
C GLN A 308 -25.15 7.85 -1.29
N ALA A 309 -26.23 7.77 -0.50
CA ALA A 309 -27.58 7.80 -1.03
C ALA A 309 -27.93 9.23 -1.51
N ALA A 310 -27.61 10.25 -0.72
CA ALA A 310 -27.76 11.65 -1.11
C ALA A 310 -26.94 12.01 -2.38
N LEU A 311 -25.75 11.43 -2.56
CA LEU A 311 -24.95 11.55 -3.79
C LEU A 311 -25.49 10.72 -4.99
N GLN A 312 -26.47 9.83 -4.77
CA GLN A 312 -27.21 9.14 -5.84
C GLN A 312 -28.50 9.88 -6.21
N ASP A 313 -29.14 10.54 -5.24
CA ASP A 313 -30.37 11.32 -5.44
C ASP A 313 -30.09 12.73 -5.97
N SER A 314 -28.88 13.28 -5.74
CA SER A 314 -28.42 14.45 -6.48
C SER A 314 -28.26 14.11 -7.96
N LEU A 315 -28.98 14.84 -8.83
CA LEU A 315 -28.68 14.91 -10.26
C LEU A 315 -27.16 15.09 -10.47
N PRO A 316 -26.57 14.57 -11.55
CA PRO A 316 -25.19 14.80 -11.88
C PRO A 316 -24.99 16.26 -12.33
N GLU A 317 -25.00 17.19 -11.36
CA GLU A 317 -24.30 18.45 -11.50
C GLU A 317 -22.89 18.13 -11.98
N GLU A 318 -22.41 18.87 -12.98
CA GLU A 318 -21.12 18.58 -13.60
C GLU A 318 -19.98 18.72 -12.58
N TYR A 319 -19.64 17.61 -11.91
CA TYR A 319 -18.37 17.45 -11.21
C TYR A 319 -17.26 17.47 -12.26
N SER A 320 -16.91 18.68 -12.67
CA SER A 320 -15.91 18.92 -13.68
C SER A 320 -14.57 18.60 -13.06
N TYR A 321 -14.10 17.37 -13.27
CA TYR A 321 -12.80 16.88 -12.84
C TYR A 321 -11.66 17.88 -13.15
N LYS A 322 -11.75 18.57 -14.30
CA LYS A 322 -10.86 19.68 -14.69
C LYS A 322 -10.93 20.91 -13.76
N LYS A 323 -12.11 21.24 -13.22
CA LYS A 323 -12.32 22.30 -12.21
C LYS A 323 -11.73 21.87 -10.87
N SER A 324 -11.94 20.63 -10.44
CA SER A 324 -11.35 20.08 -9.21
C SER A 324 -9.81 20.14 -9.24
N ILE A 325 -9.17 19.61 -10.30
CA ILE A 325 -7.72 19.71 -10.50
C ILE A 325 -7.25 21.17 -10.45
N ARG A 326 -7.97 22.09 -11.13
CA ARG A 326 -7.63 23.52 -11.13
C ARG A 326 -7.74 24.16 -9.73
N ASN A 327 -8.67 23.71 -8.90
CA ASN A 327 -8.81 24.17 -7.52
C ASN A 327 -7.68 23.63 -6.64
N LEU A 328 -7.33 22.35 -6.77
CA LEU A 328 -6.22 21.70 -6.08
C LEU A 328 -4.89 22.42 -6.36
N PHE A 329 -4.56 22.70 -7.62
CA PHE A 329 -3.35 23.47 -7.98
C PHE A 329 -3.37 24.96 -7.57
N LYS A 330 -4.53 25.51 -7.18
CA LYS A 330 -4.61 26.84 -6.55
C LYS A 330 -4.45 26.80 -5.03
N ASN A 331 -4.60 25.63 -4.40
CA ASN A 331 -4.47 25.45 -2.96
C ASN A 331 -2.98 25.31 -2.58
N ILE A 332 -2.35 26.42 -2.17
CA ILE A 332 -0.90 26.46 -1.85
C ILE A 332 -0.51 25.41 -0.79
N PRO A 333 -1.21 25.24 0.35
CA PRO A 333 -0.98 24.11 1.27
C PRO A 333 -0.94 22.74 0.58
N PHE A 334 -1.87 22.46 -0.33
CA PHE A 334 -1.89 21.22 -1.10
C PHE A 334 -0.71 21.11 -2.07
N VAL A 335 -0.35 22.17 -2.79
CA VAL A 335 0.80 22.15 -3.71
C VAL A 335 2.12 21.93 -2.96
N LEU A 336 2.28 22.49 -1.77
CA LEU A 336 3.43 22.23 -0.91
C LEU A 336 3.47 20.76 -0.45
N LEU A 337 2.33 20.20 -0.02
CA LEU A 337 2.21 18.78 0.34
C LEU A 337 2.47 17.87 -0.85
N LEU A 338 1.93 18.20 -2.03
CA LEU A 338 2.10 17.46 -3.29
C LEU A 338 3.59 17.32 -3.64
N ILE A 339 4.37 18.40 -3.52
CA ILE A 339 5.81 18.38 -3.79
C ILE A 339 6.56 17.63 -2.68
N SER A 340 6.29 17.89 -1.39
CA SER A 340 7.04 17.22 -0.31
C SER A 340 6.73 15.72 -0.22
N TYR A 341 5.48 15.33 -0.47
CA TYR A 341 5.06 13.94 -0.64
C TYR A 341 5.75 13.29 -1.85
N GLY A 342 5.75 13.98 -2.99
CA GLY A 342 6.46 13.54 -4.18
C GLY A 342 7.93 13.22 -3.91
N ILE A 343 8.64 14.13 -3.21
CA ILE A 343 10.04 13.93 -2.80
C ILE A 343 10.18 12.68 -1.90
N MET A 344 9.37 12.55 -0.85
CA MET A 344 9.49 11.42 0.10
C MET A 344 9.25 10.08 -0.59
N THR A 345 8.13 9.94 -1.27
CA THR A 345 7.72 8.68 -1.89
C THR A 345 8.58 8.37 -3.13
N GLY A 346 9.01 9.39 -3.88
CA GLY A 346 9.97 9.23 -4.96
C GLY A 346 11.33 8.75 -4.48
N ALA A 347 11.81 9.24 -3.32
CA ALA A 347 13.03 8.74 -2.69
C ALA A 347 12.87 7.28 -2.24
N PHE A 348 11.70 6.90 -1.71
CA PHE A 348 11.39 5.50 -1.36
C PHE A 348 11.41 4.58 -2.59
N TYR A 349 10.82 5.00 -3.71
CA TYR A 349 10.86 4.25 -4.97
C TYR A 349 12.29 4.11 -5.52
N SER A 350 13.09 5.16 -5.42
CA SER A 350 14.49 5.19 -5.86
C SER A 350 15.37 4.25 -5.02
N VAL A 351 15.27 4.34 -3.67
CA VAL A 351 15.93 3.42 -2.73
C VAL A 351 15.50 1.98 -2.98
N SER A 352 14.20 1.73 -3.18
CA SER A 352 13.66 0.38 -3.44
C SER A 352 14.15 -0.22 -4.75
N THR A 353 14.21 0.59 -5.81
CA THR A 353 14.67 0.14 -7.15
C THR A 353 16.16 -0.15 -7.15
N LEU A 354 16.97 0.73 -6.56
CA LEU A 354 18.43 0.65 -6.60
C LEU A 354 19.02 -0.19 -5.44
N LEU A 355 18.20 -0.78 -4.57
CA LEU A 355 18.64 -1.49 -3.37
C LEU A 355 19.64 -2.62 -3.68
N ASN A 356 19.38 -3.43 -4.71
CA ASN A 356 20.28 -4.50 -5.14
C ASN A 356 21.67 -3.94 -5.51
N GLN A 357 21.72 -2.87 -6.31
CA GLN A 357 22.97 -2.22 -6.71
C GLN A 357 23.72 -1.65 -5.49
N MET A 358 23.00 -0.98 -4.57
CA MET A 358 23.60 -0.39 -3.36
C MET A 358 24.20 -1.43 -2.42
N ILE A 359 23.52 -2.56 -2.19
CA ILE A 359 24.03 -3.63 -1.32
C ILE A 359 25.20 -4.36 -1.99
N LEU A 360 25.06 -4.79 -3.24
CA LEU A 360 26.09 -5.58 -3.92
C LEU A 360 27.40 -4.82 -4.17
N THR A 361 27.37 -3.48 -4.20
CA THR A 361 28.59 -2.66 -4.29
C THR A 361 29.49 -2.77 -3.04
N HIS A 362 28.93 -3.12 -1.88
CA HIS A 362 29.66 -3.25 -0.62
C HIS A 362 29.68 -4.69 -0.07
N TYR A 363 28.76 -5.53 -0.53
CA TYR A 363 28.58 -6.91 -0.08
C TYR A 363 28.36 -7.80 -1.32
N GLU A 364 29.45 -8.17 -2.00
CA GLU A 364 29.40 -9.02 -3.19
C GLU A 364 28.80 -10.41 -2.89
N GLY A 365 27.93 -10.91 -3.77
CA GLY A 365 27.29 -12.24 -3.61
C GLY A 365 26.20 -12.31 -2.55
N GLU A 366 25.76 -11.18 -1.99
CA GLU A 366 24.73 -11.11 -0.96
C GLU A 366 23.32 -10.79 -1.51
N GLU A 367 22.97 -11.27 -2.71
CA GLU A 367 21.66 -11.02 -3.35
C GLU A 367 20.47 -11.40 -2.44
N VAL A 368 20.58 -12.53 -1.74
CA VAL A 368 19.54 -13.01 -0.81
C VAL A 368 19.40 -12.09 0.40
N ASN A 369 20.52 -11.56 0.93
CA ASN A 369 20.46 -10.61 2.03
C ASN A 369 20.05 -9.21 1.59
N ALA A 370 20.38 -8.77 0.37
CA ALA A 370 19.80 -7.56 -0.24
C ALA A 370 18.26 -7.66 -0.30
N GLY A 371 17.73 -8.81 -0.75
CA GLY A 371 16.31 -9.12 -0.69
C GLY A 371 15.71 -9.06 0.71
N ARG A 372 16.39 -9.65 1.70
CA ARG A 372 15.93 -9.62 3.11
C ARG A 372 16.02 -8.23 3.73
N ILE A 373 16.96 -7.38 3.32
CA ILE A 373 17.04 -5.97 3.74
C ILE A 373 15.83 -5.20 3.16
N GLY A 374 15.51 -5.41 1.88
CA GLY A 374 14.31 -4.83 1.24
C GLY A 374 13.00 -5.28 1.89
N LEU A 375 12.89 -6.57 2.22
CA LEU A 375 11.79 -7.11 3.02
C LEU A 375 11.70 -6.43 4.38
N THR A 376 12.83 -6.27 5.08
CA THR A 376 12.89 -5.62 6.41
C THR A 376 12.43 -4.16 6.32
N LEU A 377 12.89 -3.42 5.31
CA LEU A 377 12.50 -2.05 5.02
C LEU A 377 10.98 -1.93 4.82
N VAL A 378 10.38 -2.76 3.96
CA VAL A 378 8.94 -2.70 3.69
C VAL A 378 8.10 -3.19 4.88
N VAL A 379 8.47 -4.27 5.55
CA VAL A 379 7.71 -4.81 6.70
C VAL A 379 7.76 -3.87 7.89
N ALA A 380 8.93 -3.32 8.23
CA ALA A 380 9.02 -2.27 9.24
C ALA A 380 8.17 -1.05 8.84
N GLY A 381 8.17 -0.71 7.55
CA GLY A 381 7.33 0.32 6.96
C GLY A 381 5.82 0.10 7.08
N MET A 382 5.34 -1.14 6.94
CA MET A 382 3.94 -1.50 7.18
C MET A 382 3.55 -1.31 8.64
N VAL A 383 4.42 -1.70 9.59
CA VAL A 383 4.22 -1.46 11.02
C VAL A 383 4.20 0.05 11.32
N GLY A 384 5.14 0.82 10.77
CA GLY A 384 5.18 2.28 10.90
C GLY A 384 3.92 2.96 10.35
N SER A 385 3.41 2.49 9.21
CA SER A 385 2.16 2.97 8.60
C SER A 385 0.95 2.78 9.50
N ILE A 386 0.80 1.59 10.09
CA ILE A 386 -0.30 1.28 11.02
C ILE A 386 -0.19 2.12 12.28
N LEU A 387 0.99 2.20 12.89
CA LEU A 387 1.20 2.96 14.14
C LEU A 387 1.00 4.46 13.94
N CYS A 388 1.48 5.04 12.84
CA CYS A 388 1.29 6.47 12.56
C CYS A 388 -0.16 6.80 12.18
N GLY A 389 -0.87 5.87 11.52
CA GLY A 389 -2.31 5.98 11.26
C GLY A 389 -3.13 5.99 12.56
N LEU A 390 -2.94 4.99 13.42
CA LEU A 390 -3.60 4.93 14.74
C LEU A 390 -3.28 6.16 15.62
N TRP A 391 -2.04 6.66 15.54
CA TRP A 391 -1.63 7.88 16.23
C TRP A 391 -2.36 9.13 15.70
N LEU A 392 -2.51 9.28 14.39
CA LEU A 392 -3.30 10.35 13.80
C LEU A 392 -4.78 10.24 14.13
N ASP A 393 -5.32 9.02 14.17
CA ASP A 393 -6.72 8.81 14.53
C ASP A 393 -7.06 9.27 15.94
N TYR A 394 -6.13 9.06 16.89
CA TYR A 394 -6.27 9.53 18.25
C TYR A 394 -5.97 11.03 18.40
N THR A 395 -4.85 11.51 17.85
CA THR A 395 -4.35 12.88 18.13
C THR A 395 -4.91 13.95 17.20
N LYS A 396 -5.32 13.61 15.98
CA LYS A 396 -5.69 14.54 14.90
C LYS A 396 -4.62 15.60 14.57
N THR A 397 -3.36 15.37 14.95
CA THR A 397 -2.22 16.30 14.75
C THR A 397 -1.56 16.17 13.37
N TYR A 398 -2.36 16.20 12.30
CA TYR A 398 -1.96 15.88 10.92
C TYR A 398 -0.63 16.53 10.48
N LYS A 399 -0.50 17.87 10.58
CA LYS A 399 0.75 18.56 10.20
C LYS A 399 1.95 18.13 11.05
N GLN A 400 1.80 18.07 12.38
CA GLN A 400 2.93 17.85 13.29
C GLN A 400 3.47 16.42 13.15
N THR A 401 2.59 15.43 13.11
CA THR A 401 2.98 14.02 12.93
C THR A 401 3.65 13.83 11.57
N THR A 402 3.08 14.38 10.49
CA THR A 402 3.65 14.33 9.13
C THR A 402 5.07 14.94 9.10
N LEU A 403 5.28 16.09 9.72
CA LEU A 403 6.60 16.75 9.79
C LEU A 403 7.61 15.93 10.62
N ILE A 404 7.22 15.41 11.78
CA ILE A 404 8.09 14.60 12.65
C ILE A 404 8.53 13.33 11.92
N VAL A 405 7.59 12.61 11.30
CA VAL A 405 7.89 11.39 10.53
C VAL A 405 8.78 11.71 9.32
N TYR A 406 8.60 12.86 8.66
CA TYR A 406 9.51 13.33 7.60
C TYR A 406 10.95 13.49 8.12
N ILE A 407 11.12 14.20 9.24
CA ILE A 407 12.44 14.44 9.87
C ILE A 407 13.09 13.10 10.27
N LEU A 408 12.34 12.17 10.86
CA LEU A 408 12.83 10.85 11.25
C LEU A 408 13.21 9.99 10.03
N SER A 409 12.48 10.09 8.92
CA SER A 409 12.84 9.44 7.65
C SER A 409 14.14 9.97 7.07
N PHE A 410 14.35 11.30 7.11
CA PHE A 410 15.61 11.93 6.69
C PHE A 410 16.78 11.50 7.58
N ILE A 411 16.61 11.48 8.91
CA ILE A 411 17.62 10.98 9.84
C ILE A 411 17.93 9.50 9.55
N GLY A 412 16.90 8.68 9.33
CA GLY A 412 17.05 7.28 8.93
C GLY A 412 17.84 7.12 7.63
N MET A 413 17.59 7.98 6.63
CA MET A 413 18.31 7.96 5.36
C MET A 413 19.78 8.37 5.53
N VAL A 414 20.06 9.41 6.31
CA VAL A 414 21.43 9.82 6.65
C VAL A 414 22.17 8.70 7.36
N ILE A 415 21.56 8.09 8.38
CA ILE A 415 22.16 6.96 9.11
C ILE A 415 22.46 5.81 8.14
N PHE A 416 21.45 5.33 7.39
CA PHE A 416 21.59 4.26 6.39
C PHE A 416 22.75 4.54 5.42
N THR A 417 22.85 5.78 4.92
CA THR A 417 23.90 6.24 4.00
C THR A 417 25.32 6.10 4.57
N PHE A 418 25.52 6.46 5.83
CA PHE A 418 26.83 6.42 6.50
C PHE A 418 27.12 5.10 7.21
N THR A 419 26.17 4.16 7.23
CA THR A 419 26.37 2.80 7.76
C THR A 419 26.54 1.72 6.69
N LEU A 420 26.22 2.02 5.43
CA LEU A 420 26.24 1.07 4.32
C LEU A 420 27.63 0.44 4.11
N ASP A 421 28.67 1.28 4.18
CA ASP A 421 30.08 0.97 3.89
C ASP A 421 30.87 0.42 5.11
N LEU A 422 30.21 0.17 6.26
CA LEU A 422 30.88 -0.29 7.49
C LEU A 422 31.27 -1.78 7.52
N GLY A 423 30.91 -2.57 6.51
CA GLY A 423 31.22 -4.01 6.43
C GLY A 423 30.38 -4.93 7.34
N TYR A 424 29.47 -4.38 8.15
CA TYR A 424 28.58 -5.16 9.03
C TYR A 424 27.15 -5.17 8.51
N ILE A 425 26.78 -6.20 7.73
CA ILE A 425 25.46 -6.29 7.09
C ILE A 425 24.27 -6.20 8.07
N ILE A 426 24.45 -6.65 9.32
CA ILE A 426 23.44 -6.53 10.40
C ILE A 426 23.10 -5.06 10.69
N ILE A 427 24.06 -4.14 10.60
CA ILE A 427 23.80 -2.70 10.76
C ILE A 427 22.91 -2.21 9.61
N VAL A 428 23.11 -2.71 8.39
CA VAL A 428 22.29 -2.38 7.22
C VAL A 428 20.84 -2.90 7.38
N PHE A 429 20.65 -4.08 8.00
CA PHE A 429 19.31 -4.56 8.39
C PHE A 429 18.61 -3.62 9.37
N VAL A 430 19.29 -3.23 10.46
CA VAL A 430 18.71 -2.36 11.50
C VAL A 430 18.40 -0.97 10.94
N THR A 431 19.33 -0.37 10.22
CA THR A 431 19.18 0.98 9.66
C THR A 431 18.20 1.02 8.49
N GLY A 432 18.19 0.01 7.63
CA GLY A 432 17.17 -0.18 6.59
C GLY A 432 15.76 -0.38 7.15
N GLY A 433 15.64 -1.10 8.28
CA GLY A 433 14.38 -1.22 9.02
C GLY A 433 13.90 0.10 9.62
N ILE A 434 14.80 0.87 10.25
CA ILE A 434 14.48 2.21 10.80
C ILE A 434 14.08 3.18 9.69
N LEU A 435 14.83 3.22 8.59
CA LEU A 435 14.50 4.01 7.39
C LEU A 435 13.12 3.61 6.86
N GLY A 436 12.91 2.30 6.63
CA GLY A 436 11.66 1.77 6.11
C GLY A 436 10.44 2.10 6.96
N PHE A 437 10.57 1.98 8.29
CA PHE A 437 9.53 2.31 9.28
C PHE A 437 8.98 3.73 9.09
N PHE A 438 9.85 4.74 9.11
CA PHE A 438 9.43 6.13 8.99
C PHE A 438 9.07 6.51 7.55
N MET A 439 9.89 6.08 6.59
CA MET A 439 9.75 6.47 5.18
C MET A 439 8.48 5.91 4.55
N THR A 440 8.14 4.66 4.85
CA THR A 440 6.86 4.06 4.42
C THR A 440 5.71 4.58 5.29
N GLY A 441 5.96 4.72 6.60
CA GLY A 441 4.95 5.22 7.56
C GLY A 441 4.41 6.60 7.23
N TYR A 442 5.16 7.40 6.47
CA TYR A 442 4.74 8.68 5.92
C TYR A 442 3.61 8.61 4.87
N LEU A 443 3.54 7.55 4.04
CA LEU A 443 2.58 7.48 2.92
C LEU A 443 1.11 7.69 3.33
N PRO A 444 0.54 6.96 4.32
CA PRO A 444 -0.85 7.18 4.74
C PRO A 444 -1.09 8.58 5.33
N LEU A 445 -0.09 9.16 6.00
CA LEU A 445 -0.18 10.50 6.60
C LEU A 445 -0.33 11.56 5.50
N GLY A 446 0.36 11.37 4.37
CA GLY A 446 0.22 12.21 3.18
C GLY A 446 -1.21 12.23 2.63
N PHE A 447 -1.86 11.07 2.50
CA PHE A 447 -3.25 10.99 2.03
C PHE A 447 -4.24 11.60 3.02
N GLU A 448 -4.18 11.22 4.29
CA GLU A 448 -5.06 11.77 5.34
C GLU A 448 -4.91 13.30 5.47
N PHE A 449 -3.67 13.81 5.46
CA PHE A 449 -3.43 15.25 5.51
C PHE A 449 -3.87 15.97 4.22
N ALA A 450 -3.74 15.34 3.05
CA ALA A 450 -4.23 15.89 1.79
C ALA A 450 -5.76 16.06 1.81
N VAL A 451 -6.51 15.01 2.21
CA VAL A 451 -7.99 15.06 2.32
C VAL A 451 -8.44 16.20 3.25
N GLU A 452 -7.76 16.38 4.37
CA GLU A 452 -8.07 17.40 5.38
C GLU A 452 -7.88 18.84 4.87
N ILE A 453 -6.84 19.11 4.07
CA ILE A 453 -6.57 20.45 3.51
C ILE A 453 -7.25 20.71 2.16
N THR A 454 -7.72 19.67 1.45
CA THR A 454 -8.40 19.80 0.15
C THR A 454 -9.92 19.79 0.23
N TYR A 455 -10.52 19.48 1.38
CA TYR A 455 -11.98 19.48 1.53
C TYR A 455 -12.63 20.78 1.01
N PRO A 456 -13.71 20.72 0.20
CA PRO A 456 -14.53 19.55 -0.15
C PRO A 456 -14.18 18.84 -1.48
N GLU A 457 -12.95 18.95 -1.99
CA GLU A 457 -12.53 18.25 -3.22
C GLU A 457 -12.46 16.71 -3.05
N SER A 458 -12.61 15.95 -4.14
CA SER A 458 -12.61 14.48 -4.11
C SER A 458 -11.31 13.88 -3.59
N GLU A 459 -11.42 12.98 -2.61
CA GLU A 459 -10.33 12.16 -2.06
C GLU A 459 -9.59 11.36 -3.15
N GLY A 460 -10.31 10.85 -4.15
CA GLY A 460 -9.72 10.12 -5.29
C GLY A 460 -8.87 11.03 -6.19
N THR A 461 -9.33 12.27 -6.42
CA THR A 461 -8.57 13.24 -7.23
C THR A 461 -7.33 13.74 -6.47
N SER A 462 -7.48 14.05 -5.18
CA SER A 462 -6.39 14.49 -4.30
C SER A 462 -5.29 13.41 -4.18
N SER A 463 -5.67 12.18 -3.85
CA SER A 463 -4.76 11.03 -3.73
C SER A 463 -4.11 10.64 -5.06
N GLY A 464 -4.84 10.73 -6.18
CA GLY A 464 -4.31 10.48 -7.52
C GLY A 464 -3.21 11.46 -7.91
N LEU A 465 -3.36 12.75 -7.59
CA LEU A 465 -2.31 13.75 -7.80
C LEU A 465 -1.09 13.50 -6.88
N LEU A 466 -1.28 13.15 -5.61
CA LEU A 466 -0.18 12.79 -4.71
C LEU A 466 0.66 11.62 -5.28
N ASN A 467 0.00 10.57 -5.76
CA ASN A 467 0.67 9.47 -6.43
C ASN A 467 1.38 9.95 -7.71
N ALA A 468 0.74 10.77 -8.56
CA ALA A 468 1.38 11.28 -9.77
C ALA A 468 2.67 12.07 -9.47
N ALA A 469 2.70 12.88 -8.41
CA ALA A 469 3.91 13.56 -7.95
C ALA A 469 4.99 12.57 -7.48
N ALA A 470 4.62 11.54 -6.71
CA ALA A 470 5.54 10.48 -6.29
C ALA A 470 6.19 9.74 -7.47
N GLN A 471 5.42 9.48 -8.54
CA GLN A 471 5.94 8.84 -9.74
C GLN A 471 6.90 9.76 -10.52
N VAL A 472 6.60 11.05 -10.65
CA VAL A 472 7.50 12.03 -11.29
C VAL A 472 8.84 12.12 -10.54
N PHE A 473 8.81 12.30 -9.22
CA PHE A 473 10.03 12.35 -8.40
C PHE A 473 10.75 11.00 -8.38
N GLY A 474 10.02 9.87 -8.40
CA GLY A 474 10.58 8.53 -8.50
C GLY A 474 11.45 8.35 -9.76
N ILE A 475 10.98 8.79 -10.94
CA ILE A 475 11.76 8.73 -12.18
C ILE A 475 13.02 9.61 -12.07
N LEU A 476 12.84 10.87 -11.65
CA LEU A 476 13.95 11.83 -11.54
C LEU A 476 15.03 11.34 -10.58
N PHE A 477 14.62 10.80 -9.43
CA PHE A 477 15.55 10.30 -8.41
C PHE A 477 16.17 8.98 -8.80
N THR A 478 15.43 8.03 -9.39
CA THR A 478 16.01 6.75 -9.84
C THR A 478 17.09 6.98 -10.91
N LEU A 479 16.85 7.86 -11.88
CA LEU A 479 17.85 8.22 -12.89
C LEU A 479 19.07 8.94 -12.28
N ALA A 480 18.85 9.95 -11.43
CA ALA A 480 19.94 10.73 -10.84
C ALA A 480 20.77 9.91 -9.84
N GLN A 481 20.11 9.18 -8.93
CA GLN A 481 20.76 8.30 -7.96
C GLN A 481 21.46 7.14 -8.66
N GLY A 482 20.86 6.51 -9.67
CA GLY A 482 21.47 5.40 -10.40
C GLY A 482 22.74 5.82 -11.14
N LYS A 483 22.71 7.00 -11.78
CA LYS A 483 23.91 7.59 -12.40
C LYS A 483 24.99 7.93 -11.37
N LEU A 484 24.64 8.63 -10.29
CA LEU A 484 25.59 8.94 -9.21
C LEU A 484 26.16 7.68 -8.54
N THR A 485 25.36 6.62 -8.41
CA THR A 485 25.79 5.33 -7.85
C THR A 485 26.78 4.63 -8.77
N THR A 486 26.57 4.70 -10.09
CA THR A 486 27.49 4.14 -11.09
C THR A 486 28.81 4.93 -11.18
N ASP A 487 28.72 6.27 -11.21
CA ASP A 487 29.90 7.14 -11.44
C ASP A 487 30.72 7.38 -10.16
N HIS A 488 30.08 7.38 -8.98
CA HIS A 488 30.67 7.83 -7.70
C HIS A 488 30.32 6.94 -6.48
N GLY A 489 29.63 5.81 -6.67
CA GLY A 489 29.25 4.86 -5.63
C GLY A 489 27.97 5.22 -4.86
N PRO A 490 27.35 4.24 -4.15
CA PRO A 490 26.04 4.39 -3.49
C PRO A 490 25.91 5.61 -2.57
N LYS A 491 27.00 5.97 -1.88
CA LYS A 491 27.08 7.10 -0.96
C LYS A 491 26.75 8.44 -1.63
N ALA A 492 27.22 8.65 -2.86
CA ALA A 492 26.95 9.89 -3.60
C ALA A 492 25.48 10.01 -4.00
N GLY A 493 24.89 8.92 -4.52
CA GLY A 493 23.46 8.85 -4.83
C GLY A 493 22.57 9.05 -3.60
N ASN A 494 22.97 8.49 -2.46
CA ASN A 494 22.24 8.62 -1.21
C ASN A 494 22.33 10.03 -0.60
N ILE A 495 23.47 10.72 -0.72
CA ILE A 495 23.62 12.14 -0.33
C ILE A 495 22.71 13.04 -1.19
N PHE A 496 22.57 12.75 -2.49
CA PHE A 496 21.62 13.44 -3.36
C PHE A 496 20.16 13.28 -2.86
N LEU A 497 19.75 12.08 -2.45
CA LEU A 497 18.43 11.89 -1.82
C LEU A 497 18.29 12.66 -0.50
N CYS A 498 19.33 12.64 0.35
CA CYS A 498 19.32 13.38 1.62
C CYS A 498 19.09 14.88 1.41
N PHE A 499 19.74 15.49 0.41
CA PHE A 499 19.53 16.90 0.06
C PHE A 499 18.07 17.19 -0.31
N TRP A 500 17.47 16.37 -1.17
CA TRP A 500 16.07 16.56 -1.56
C TRP A 500 15.10 16.31 -0.40
N MET A 501 15.31 15.27 0.41
CA MET A 501 14.52 15.03 1.61
C MET A 501 14.60 16.19 2.60
N PHE A 502 15.77 16.82 2.77
CA PHE A 502 15.90 18.03 3.59
C PHE A 502 15.07 19.21 3.05
N LEU A 503 15.07 19.43 1.73
CA LEU A 503 14.16 20.41 1.11
C LEU A 503 12.69 20.05 1.35
N GLY A 504 12.34 18.75 1.30
CA GLY A 504 11.01 18.24 1.63
C GLY A 504 10.55 18.54 3.07
N ILE A 505 11.46 18.50 4.05
CA ILE A 505 11.19 18.94 5.43
C ILE A 505 10.80 20.42 5.46
N ILE A 506 11.58 21.28 4.78
CA ILE A 506 11.31 22.73 4.71
C ILE A 506 9.92 22.98 4.09
N LEU A 507 9.62 22.34 2.96
CA LEU A 507 8.32 22.45 2.29
C LEU A 507 7.17 22.01 3.22
N THR A 508 7.33 20.88 3.93
CA THR A 508 6.33 20.35 4.87
C THR A 508 6.13 21.28 6.07
N ALA A 509 7.20 21.88 6.59
CA ALA A 509 7.12 22.86 7.68
C ALA A 509 6.35 24.13 7.28
N LEU A 510 6.44 24.55 6.02
CA LEU A 510 5.76 25.73 5.47
C LEU A 510 4.26 25.52 5.19
N ILE A 511 3.75 24.28 5.17
CA ILE A 511 2.31 24.00 4.96
C ILE A 511 1.50 24.67 6.09
N LYS A 512 0.50 25.49 5.74
CA LYS A 512 -0.44 26.02 6.74
C LYS A 512 -1.44 24.94 7.14
N SER A 513 -1.62 24.74 8.45
CA SER A 513 -2.47 23.70 9.03
C SER A 513 -3.91 24.19 9.23
N ASP A 514 -4.52 24.76 8.20
CA ASP A 514 -5.96 25.07 8.22
C ASP A 514 -6.74 23.76 8.01
N LEU A 515 -7.07 23.08 9.11
CA LEU A 515 -7.78 21.79 9.12
C LEU A 515 -9.28 22.01 8.80
N ARG A 516 -9.60 22.13 7.50
CA ARG A 516 -10.91 22.59 7.03
C ARG A 516 -12.05 21.65 7.41
N ARG A 517 -11.84 20.34 7.30
CA ARG A 517 -12.86 19.31 7.56
C ARG A 517 -13.05 19.10 9.06
N HIS A 518 -11.97 19.13 9.84
CA HIS A 518 -12.01 19.09 11.30
C HIS A 518 -12.73 20.31 11.91
N ASN A 519 -12.42 21.52 11.42
CA ASN A 519 -13.07 22.76 11.88
C ASN A 519 -14.58 22.75 11.58
N ILE A 520 -15.00 22.23 10.43
CA ILE A 520 -16.42 22.05 10.08
C ILE A 520 -17.09 21.01 11.00
N ASN A 521 -16.44 19.87 11.26
CA ASN A 521 -16.97 18.83 12.14
C ASN A 521 -17.12 19.28 13.61
N ILE A 522 -16.37 20.29 14.06
CA ILE A 522 -16.48 20.89 15.39
C ILE A 522 -17.49 22.06 15.42
N GLY A 523 -18.07 22.43 14.27
CA GLY A 523 -19.03 23.54 14.18
C GLY A 523 -18.40 24.92 14.22
N ILE A 524 -17.09 25.04 13.93
CA ILE A 524 -16.40 26.33 13.82
C ILE A 524 -16.68 26.92 12.43
N THR A 525 -17.91 27.39 12.24
CA THR A 525 -18.41 28.02 11.01
C THR A 525 -17.91 29.47 10.86
N ASN A 526 -16.63 29.73 11.19
CA ASN A 526 -16.03 31.06 11.22
C ASN A 526 -14.66 31.09 10.50
N VAL A 527 -14.69 30.77 9.21
CA VAL A 527 -13.78 31.38 8.24
C VAL A 527 -14.64 31.83 7.07
N GLU A 528 -14.60 33.13 6.75
CA GLU A 528 -15.26 33.65 5.55
C GLU A 528 -14.80 32.85 4.33
N ILE A 529 -15.73 32.08 3.74
CA ILE A 529 -15.52 31.51 2.42
C ILE A 529 -15.56 32.68 1.44
N LYS A 530 -14.41 33.31 1.20
CA LYS A 530 -14.19 34.15 0.03
C LYS A 530 -14.28 33.26 -1.20
N ALA A 531 -15.50 33.02 -1.64
CA ALA A 531 -15.79 32.61 -3.00
C ALA A 531 -15.08 33.62 -3.91
N VAL A 532 -14.13 33.14 -4.71
CA VAL A 532 -13.51 33.95 -5.75
C VAL A 532 -14.65 34.39 -6.68
N PRO A 533 -14.89 35.70 -6.89
CA PRO A 533 -15.93 36.15 -7.79
C PRO A 533 -15.70 35.53 -9.16
N VAL A 534 -16.66 34.75 -9.62
CA VAL A 534 -16.71 34.32 -11.02
C VAL A 534 -17.48 35.40 -11.75
N ASP A 535 -16.76 36.27 -12.46
CA ASP A 535 -17.37 37.13 -13.49
C ASP A 535 -17.90 36.22 -14.61
N SER A 536 -19.13 35.74 -14.44
CA SER A 536 -19.91 35.07 -15.49
C SER A 536 -20.66 36.15 -16.29
N PRO A 537 -20.36 36.35 -17.58
CA PRO A 537 -20.99 37.40 -18.39
C PRO A 537 -22.33 36.93 -18.99
N VAL A 538 -23.25 36.42 -18.16
CA VAL A 538 -24.62 36.09 -18.58
C VAL A 538 -25.60 36.37 -17.44
N ASP A 539 -26.24 37.55 -17.47
CA ASP A 539 -27.58 37.75 -16.90
C ASP A 539 -28.21 39.06 -17.41
N GLN A 540 -28.81 39.01 -18.61
CA GLN A 540 -29.69 40.09 -19.06
C GLN A 540 -31.05 39.95 -18.37
N LYS A 541 -31.23 40.64 -17.23
CA LYS A 541 -32.55 40.78 -16.59
C LYS A 541 -33.56 41.43 -17.54
N PRO A 542 -34.78 40.89 -17.68
CA PRO A 542 -35.87 41.62 -18.30
C PRO A 542 -36.29 42.80 -17.40
N LYS A 543 -36.46 43.99 -17.98
CA LYS A 543 -36.95 45.17 -17.27
C LYS A 543 -38.48 45.11 -17.13
N THR A 544 -38.97 44.79 -15.94
CA THR A 544 -40.38 45.07 -15.59
C THR A 544 -40.49 46.52 -15.13
N VAL A 545 -41.14 47.36 -15.93
CA VAL A 545 -41.40 48.77 -15.60
C VAL A 545 -42.61 48.83 -14.66
N ILE A 546 -42.40 49.31 -13.43
CA ILE A 546 -43.49 49.69 -12.53
C ILE A 546 -43.66 51.21 -12.63
N LEU A 547 -44.78 51.64 -13.22
CA LEU A 547 -45.22 53.02 -13.24
C LEU A 547 -45.70 53.43 -11.84
N SER A 548 -45.09 54.46 -11.28
CA SER A 548 -45.55 55.10 -10.05
C SER A 548 -46.55 56.22 -10.39
N ASN A 549 -47.81 56.03 -10.03
CA ASN A 549 -48.78 57.11 -9.95
C ASN A 549 -48.89 57.58 -8.49
N GLN A 550 -48.49 58.82 -8.21
CA GLN A 550 -49.02 59.54 -7.06
C GLN A 550 -50.52 59.85 -7.29
N PRO A 551 -51.25 60.17 -6.21
CA PRO A 551 -51.73 61.54 -6.11
C PRO A 551 -51.34 62.25 -4.80
N GLU A 552 -51.50 63.56 -4.81
CA GLU A 552 -51.14 64.52 -3.75
C GLU A 552 -52.23 64.66 -2.67
N SER A 553 -51.95 65.54 -1.69
CA SER A 553 -52.88 66.20 -0.76
C SER A 553 -53.40 65.36 0.43
N SER A 554 -53.58 65.90 1.64
CA SER A 554 -53.19 67.22 2.19
C SER A 554 -53.45 67.29 3.71
N ILE A 555 -52.77 68.23 4.37
CA ILE A 555 -52.88 68.64 5.80
C ILE A 555 -52.14 67.70 6.77
#